data_AF-F0UMY0-F1
#
_entry.id   AF-F0UMY0-F1
#
_cell.length_a   1.000
_cell.length_b   1.000
_cell.length_c   1.000
_cell.angle_alpha   90.00
_cell.angle_beta   90.00
_cell.angle_gamma   90.00
#
_symmetry.space_group_name_H-M   'P 1'
#
loop_
_entity.id
_entity.type
_entity.pdbx_description
1 polymer ?
#
loop_
_entity_poly.entity_id
_entity_poly.type
_entity_poly.pdbx_seq_one_letter_code
_entity_poly.pdbx_strand_id
1 'polypeptide(L)'
;MDFSNIFRLVNLTVGAIMVLGGISQFFPPTISSVVVGVYVILFGLAVAALEFVPQPPSSLSRYASFLFSFLGRGIFYIFVGCILLEGKVLRIIAGTIVGVVGLGYVGLEFVPSIEPPATMREADSTWGSEQV
;
A
#
# COMPACT_ATOMS: atom_id res chain seq x y z
N MET A 1 -5.49 -11.91 -18.48
CA MET A 1 -5.01 -11.96 -17.09
C MET A 1 -6.15 -11.44 -16.23
N ASP A 2 -6.58 -12.20 -15.23
CA ASP A 2 -7.64 -11.76 -14.31
C ASP A 2 -7.23 -10.47 -13.58
N PHE A 3 -8.16 -9.52 -13.44
CA PHE A 3 -7.91 -8.22 -12.80
C PHE A 3 -7.25 -8.36 -11.42
N SER A 4 -7.58 -9.40 -10.67
CA SER A 4 -6.96 -9.74 -9.38
C SER A 4 -5.44 -9.89 -9.47
N ASN A 5 -4.92 -10.59 -10.48
CA ASN A 5 -3.48 -10.78 -10.64
C ASN A 5 -2.76 -9.49 -11.02
N ILE A 6 -3.43 -8.61 -11.77
CA ILE A 6 -2.91 -7.28 -12.13
C ILE A 6 -2.79 -6.41 -10.88
N PHE A 7 -3.82 -6.38 -10.02
CA PHE A 7 -3.76 -5.61 -8.77
C PHE A 7 -2.67 -6.11 -7.81
N ARG A 8 -2.56 -7.43 -7.65
CA ARG A 8 -1.48 -8.03 -6.85
C ARG A 8 -0.10 -7.64 -7.37
N LEU A 9 0.10 -7.68 -8.69
CA LEU A 9 1.36 -7.27 -9.31
C LEU A 9 1.67 -5.79 -9.09
N VAL A 10 0.66 -4.91 -9.21
CA VAL A 10 0.82 -3.48 -8.95
C VAL A 10 1.18 -3.23 -7.49
N ASN A 11 0.46 -3.84 -6.53
CA ASN A 11 0.73 -3.69 -5.10
C ASN A 11 2.13 -4.19 -4.72
N LEU A 12 2.55 -5.33 -5.28
CA LEU A 12 3.90 -5.86 -5.08
C LEU A 12 4.97 -4.93 -5.65
N THR A 13 4.73 -4.35 -6.83
CA THR A 13 5.64 -3.39 -7.47
C THR A 13 5.76 -2.12 -6.62
N VAL A 14 4.64 -1.58 -6.13
CA VAL A 14 4.63 -0.42 -5.23
C VAL A 14 5.39 -0.73 -3.93
N GLY A 15 5.14 -1.89 -3.32
CA GLY A 15 5.87 -2.34 -2.12
C GLY A 15 7.39 -2.41 -2.35
N ALA A 16 7.83 -2.96 -3.49
CA ALA A 16 9.24 -3.00 -3.85
C ALA A 16 9.85 -1.60 -4.05
N ILE A 17 9.13 -0.69 -4.73
CA ILE A 17 9.56 0.71 -4.92
C ILE A 17 9.68 1.42 -3.58
N MET A 18 8.74 1.19 -2.65
CA MET A 18 8.79 1.77 -1.30
C MET A 18 10.02 1.28 -0.53
N VAL A 19 10.31 -0.03 -0.54
CA VAL A 19 11.50 -0.57 0.15
C VAL A 19 12.79 0.01 -0.43
N LEU A 20 12.94 0.04 -1.75
CA LEU A 20 14.11 0.63 -2.41
C LEU A 20 14.22 2.15 -2.14
N GLY A 21 13.09 2.85 -2.18
CA GLY A 21 12.99 4.27 -1.87
C GLY A 21 13.39 4.58 -0.42
N GLY A 22 12.93 3.78 0.54
CA GLY A 22 13.29 3.91 1.95
C GLY A 22 14.76 3.63 2.23
N ILE A 23 15.36 2.62 1.59
CA ILE A 23 16.81 2.34 1.70
C ILE A 23 17.63 3.54 1.18
N SER A 24 17.19 4.18 0.10
CA SER A 24 17.89 5.34 -0.46
C SER A 24 17.85 6.58 0.46
N GLN A 25 16.97 6.59 1.48
CA GLN A 25 16.83 7.71 2.42
C GLN A 25 17.89 7.73 3.52
N PHE A 26 18.64 6.63 3.67
CA PHE A 26 19.81 6.56 4.55
C PHE A 26 21.03 7.34 4.02
N PHE A 27 20.98 7.87 2.79
CA PHE A 27 22.11 8.53 2.14
C PHE A 27 21.72 9.91 1.56
N PRO A 28 21.97 11.05 2.24
CA PRO A 28 22.73 11.25 3.48
C PRO A 28 21.89 11.02 4.77
N PRO A 29 22.50 10.50 5.85
CA PRO A 29 21.78 10.18 7.08
C PRO A 29 21.53 11.43 7.93
N THR A 30 20.28 11.90 7.96
CA THR A 30 19.77 12.79 9.01
C THR A 30 18.78 11.99 9.87
N ILE A 31 18.57 12.38 11.13
CA ILE A 31 17.65 11.65 12.02
C ILE A 31 16.25 11.57 11.40
N SER A 32 15.75 12.67 10.84
CA SER A 32 14.46 12.70 10.15
C SER A 32 14.43 11.76 8.94
N SER A 33 15.49 11.72 8.12
CA SER A 33 15.54 10.85 6.94
C SER A 33 15.58 9.37 7.34
N VAL A 34 16.33 9.02 8.38
CA VAL A 34 16.41 7.65 8.89
C VAL A 34 15.06 7.19 9.41
N VAL A 35 14.39 8.01 10.24
CA VAL A 35 13.06 7.69 10.77
C VAL A 35 12.06 7.47 9.64
N VAL A 36 12.01 8.39 8.68
CA VAL A 36 11.14 8.28 7.50
C VAL A 36 11.48 7.02 6.68
N GLY A 37 12.76 6.75 6.43
CA GLY A 37 13.21 5.59 5.68
C GLY A 37 12.77 4.27 6.32
N VAL A 38 12.87 4.16 7.66
CA VAL A 38 12.37 3.00 8.42
C VAL A 38 10.87 2.84 8.24
N TYR A 39 10.08 3.90 8.41
CA TYR A 39 8.62 3.84 8.22
C TYR A 39 8.25 3.41 6.79
N VAL A 40 8.89 3.98 5.78
CA VAL A 40 8.63 3.64 4.37
C VAL A 40 8.97 2.17 4.07
N ILE A 41 10.06 1.64 4.63
CA ILE A 41 10.42 0.22 4.49
C ILE A 41 9.37 -0.67 5.17
N LEU A 42 8.99 -0.35 6.42
CA LEU A 42 7.97 -1.12 7.15
C LEU A 42 6.64 -1.12 6.41
N PHE A 43 6.24 0.03 5.87
CA PHE A 43 5.04 0.16 5.06
C PHE A 43 5.13 -0.62 3.74
N GLY A 44 6.28 -0.59 3.06
CA GLY A 44 6.49 -1.34 1.82
C GLY A 44 6.45 -2.85 2.04
N LEU A 45 7.06 -3.32 3.14
CA LEU A 45 7.00 -4.71 3.58
C LEU A 45 5.58 -5.13 3.98
N ALA A 46 4.84 -4.26 4.68
CA ALA A 46 3.45 -4.54 5.04
C ALA A 46 2.57 -4.70 3.79
N VAL A 47 2.70 -3.81 2.80
CA VAL A 47 1.98 -3.91 1.52
C VAL A 47 2.34 -5.20 0.78
N ALA A 48 3.63 -5.54 0.70
CA ALA A 48 4.06 -6.78 0.05
C ALA A 48 3.54 -8.02 0.81
N ALA A 49 3.64 -8.04 2.14
CA ALA A 49 3.19 -9.14 2.98
C ALA A 49 1.68 -9.38 2.84
N LEU A 50 0.87 -8.31 2.78
CA LEU A 50 -0.58 -8.41 2.55
C LEU A 50 -0.93 -9.08 1.22
N GLU A 51 -0.04 -9.09 0.23
CA GLU A 51 -0.26 -9.82 -1.03
C GLU A 51 0.18 -11.29 -1.00
N PHE A 52 1.12 -11.62 -0.10
CA PHE A 52 1.57 -12.99 0.13
C PHE A 52 0.76 -13.72 1.21
N VAL A 53 -0.08 -13.02 1.96
CA VAL A 53 -0.97 -13.57 2.99
C VAL A 53 -2.42 -13.52 2.46
N PRO A 54 -2.93 -14.63 1.88
CA PRO A 54 -4.29 -14.67 1.34
C PRO A 54 -5.38 -14.65 2.42
N GLN A 55 -5.02 -14.88 3.69
CA GLN A 55 -5.92 -14.95 4.85
C GLN A 55 -5.35 -14.07 5.98
N PRO A 56 -5.61 -12.76 6.00
CA PRO A 56 -5.12 -11.90 7.07
C PRO A 56 -5.79 -12.26 8.42
N PRO A 57 -5.04 -12.34 9.53
CA PRO A 57 -5.62 -12.56 10.85
C PRO A 57 -6.66 -11.48 11.20
N SER A 58 -7.76 -11.87 11.86
CA SER A 58 -8.89 -10.98 12.21
C SER A 58 -8.47 -9.70 12.95
N SER A 59 -7.39 -9.74 13.73
CA SER A 59 -6.80 -8.57 14.38
C SER A 59 -6.29 -7.51 13.38
N LEU A 60 -5.71 -7.92 12.25
CA LEU A 60 -5.17 -6.98 11.25
C LEU A 60 -6.31 -6.37 10.42
N SER A 61 -7.36 -7.14 10.14
CA SER A 61 -8.59 -6.64 9.51
C SER A 61 -9.28 -5.57 10.39
N ARG A 62 -9.29 -5.76 11.72
CA ARG A 62 -9.91 -4.84 12.69
C ARG A 62 -9.18 -3.50 12.83
N TYR A 63 -7.85 -3.48 12.78
CA TYR A 63 -7.06 -2.25 12.97
C TYR A 63 -6.57 -1.60 11.67
N ALA A 64 -6.48 -2.35 10.56
CA ALA A 64 -5.95 -1.88 9.29
C ALA A 64 -6.97 -2.00 8.14
N SER A 65 -8.27 -1.86 8.43
CA SER A 65 -9.36 -1.96 7.45
C SER A 65 -9.16 -1.04 6.23
N PHE A 66 -8.49 0.10 6.42
CA PHE A 66 -8.15 1.03 5.33
C PHE A 66 -7.16 0.43 4.31
N LEU A 67 -6.25 -0.47 4.72
CA LEU A 67 -5.36 -1.19 3.81
C LEU A 67 -6.07 -2.34 3.08
N PHE A 68 -7.37 -2.55 3.29
CA PHE A 68 -8.18 -3.51 2.56
C PHE A 68 -9.25 -2.84 1.69
N SER A 69 -9.25 -1.50 1.59
CA SER A 69 -10.13 -0.72 0.71
C SER A 69 -9.32 -0.02 -0.40
N PHE A 70 -9.92 0.20 -1.59
CA PHE A 70 -9.27 0.88 -2.70
C PHE A 70 -8.95 2.34 -2.33
N LEU A 71 -9.91 3.08 -1.77
CA LEU A 71 -9.72 4.43 -1.27
C LEU A 71 -8.67 4.50 -0.15
N GLY A 72 -8.73 3.59 0.83
CA GLY A 72 -7.79 3.60 1.94
C GLY A 72 -6.34 3.31 1.50
N ARG A 73 -6.13 2.34 0.59
CA ARG A 73 -4.83 2.10 -0.04
C ARG A 73 -4.38 3.27 -0.91
N GLY A 74 -5.29 3.86 -1.67
CA GLY A 74 -4.98 5.01 -2.53
C GLY A 74 -4.48 6.21 -1.73
N ILE A 75 -5.17 6.58 -0.66
CA ILE A 75 -4.76 7.67 0.24
C ILE A 75 -3.41 7.33 0.90
N PHE A 76 -3.21 6.08 1.32
CA PHE A 76 -1.95 5.62 1.90
C PHE A 76 -0.77 5.74 0.92
N TYR A 77 -0.95 5.35 -0.34
CA TYR A 77 0.08 5.50 -1.37
C TYR A 77 0.37 6.96 -1.70
N ILE A 78 -0.65 7.83 -1.73
CA ILE A 78 -0.43 9.29 -1.87
C ILE A 78 0.40 9.82 -0.71
N PHE A 79 0.06 9.45 0.53
CA PHE A 79 0.80 9.86 1.73
C PHE A 79 2.27 9.43 1.68
N VAL A 80 2.53 8.15 1.38
CA VAL A 80 3.89 7.62 1.23
C VAL A 80 4.63 8.31 0.07
N GLY A 81 3.95 8.52 -1.05
CA GLY A 81 4.50 9.23 -2.21
C GLY A 81 4.98 10.62 -1.83
N CYS A 82 4.16 11.39 -1.11
CA CYS A 82 4.51 12.73 -0.62
C CYS A 82 5.74 12.73 0.30
N ILE A 83 5.85 11.74 1.19
CA ILE A 83 7.00 11.62 2.11
C ILE A 83 8.29 11.23 1.36
N LEU A 84 8.18 10.45 0.28
CA LEU A 84 9.32 10.08 -0.56
C LEU A 84 9.83 11.22 -1.46
N LEU A 85 9.02 12.25 -1.74
CA LEU A 85 9.41 13.38 -2.60
C LEU A 85 10.56 14.23 -2.02
N GLU A 86 10.87 14.10 -0.73
CA GLU A 86 11.91 14.90 -0.09
C GLU A 86 13.33 14.36 -0.36
N GLY A 87 14.04 14.84 -1.38
CA GLY A 87 15.48 14.59 -1.52
C GLY A 87 16.00 14.48 -2.96
N LYS A 88 16.73 13.39 -3.26
CA LYS A 88 17.43 13.18 -4.54
C LYS A 88 16.46 12.81 -5.67
N VAL A 89 16.87 13.06 -6.92
CA VAL A 89 16.07 12.83 -8.15
C VAL A 89 15.44 11.43 -8.22
N LEU A 90 16.18 10.37 -7.87
CA LEU A 90 15.65 8.99 -7.87
C LEU A 90 14.49 8.80 -6.89
N ARG A 91 14.52 9.50 -5.75
CA ARG A 91 13.48 9.45 -4.73
C ARG A 91 12.24 10.24 -5.16
N ILE A 92 12.45 11.37 -5.83
CA ILE A 92 11.36 12.15 -6.43
C ILE A 92 10.61 11.31 -7.48
N ILE A 93 11.34 10.59 -8.34
CA ILE A 93 10.73 9.70 -9.33
C ILE A 93 9.95 8.58 -8.65
N ALA A 94 10.56 7.89 -7.67
CA ALA A 94 9.89 6.82 -6.92
C ALA A 94 8.63 7.32 -6.20
N GLY A 95 8.72 8.44 -5.48
CA GLY A 95 7.61 9.06 -4.77
C GLY A 95 6.48 9.52 -5.70
N THR A 96 6.83 10.07 -6.87
CA THR A 96 5.84 10.47 -7.88
C THR A 96 5.11 9.25 -8.44
N ILE A 97 5.81 8.16 -8.75
CA ILE A 97 5.18 6.92 -9.23
C ILE A 97 4.20 6.37 -8.19
N VAL A 98 4.63 6.25 -6.93
CA VAL A 98 3.78 5.75 -5.84
C VAL A 98 2.57 6.66 -5.61
N GLY A 99 2.77 7.98 -5.65
CA GLY A 99 1.69 8.95 -5.50
C GLY A 99 0.68 8.91 -6.66
N VAL A 100 1.15 8.79 -7.91
CA VAL A 100 0.28 8.66 -9.09
C VAL A 100 -0.49 7.35 -9.07
N VAL A 101 0.15 6.24 -8.66
CA VAL A 101 -0.56 4.97 -8.45
C VAL A 101 -1.63 5.14 -7.38
N GLY A 102 -1.33 5.83 -6.29
CA GLY A 102 -2.32 6.15 -5.25
C GLY A 102 -3.54 6.92 -5.78
N LEU A 103 -3.33 7.94 -6.62
CA LEU A 103 -4.43 8.65 -7.30
C LEU A 103 -5.25 7.72 -8.20
N GLY A 104 -4.58 6.78 -8.90
CA GLY A 104 -5.24 5.73 -9.65
C GLY A 104 -6.16 4.88 -8.79
N TYR A 105 -5.70 4.42 -7.63
CA TYR A 105 -6.49 3.64 -6.68
C TYR A 105 -7.69 4.43 -6.12
N VAL A 106 -7.51 5.73 -5.83
CA VAL A 106 -8.63 6.61 -5.44
C VAL A 106 -9.64 6.76 -6.57
N GLY A 107 -9.19 6.90 -7.81
CA GLY A 107 -10.07 6.99 -8.99
C GLY A 107 -10.86 5.70 -9.24
N LEU A 108 -10.25 4.54 -8.98
CA LEU A 108 -10.90 3.23 -9.12
C LEU A 108 -12.04 3.01 -8.13
N GLU A 109 -12.04 3.68 -6.97
CA GLU A 109 -13.18 3.68 -6.03
C GLU A 109 -14.49 4.12 -6.72
N PHE A 110 -14.41 5.07 -7.66
CA PHE A 110 -15.57 5.59 -8.37
C PHE A 110 -15.99 4.73 -9.57
N VAL A 111 -15.30 3.62 -9.82
CA VAL A 111 -15.62 2.66 -10.88
C VAL A 111 -16.25 1.41 -10.24
N PRO A 112 -17.59 1.36 -10.08
CA PRO A 112 -18.29 0.27 -9.40
C PRO A 112 -18.21 -1.11 -10.09
N SER A 113 -17.53 -1.20 -11.24
CA SER A 113 -17.40 -2.42 -12.05
C SER A 113 -16.14 -3.25 -11.72
N ILE A 114 -15.24 -2.78 -10.85
CA ILE A 114 -14.06 -3.54 -10.44
C ILE A 114 -14.32 -4.15 -9.07
N GLU A 115 -14.57 -5.46 -9.06
CA GLU A 115 -14.66 -6.22 -7.81
C GLU A 115 -13.32 -6.16 -7.07
N PRO A 116 -13.32 -5.84 -5.76
CA PRO A 116 -12.12 -5.90 -4.95
C PRO A 116 -11.52 -7.31 -4.97
N PRO A 117 -10.19 -7.46 -5.17
CA PRO A 117 -9.53 -8.76 -5.10
C PRO A 117 -9.77 -9.45 -3.75
N ALA A 118 -9.73 -10.79 -3.71
CA ALA A 118 -10.17 -11.63 -2.58
C ALA A 118 -9.60 -11.22 -1.20
N THR A 119 -8.38 -10.69 -1.14
CA THR A 119 -7.76 -10.13 0.08
C THR A 119 -8.58 -8.99 0.71
N MET A 120 -9.41 -8.29 -0.07
CA MET A 120 -10.26 -7.17 0.34
C MET A 120 -11.72 -7.59 0.60
N ARG A 121 -12.09 -8.84 0.24
CA ARG A 121 -13.48 -9.33 0.26
C ARG A 121 -13.82 -10.19 1.48
N GLU A 122 -12.83 -10.82 2.10
CA GLU A 122 -13.06 -11.74 3.23
C GLU A 122 -13.12 -11.04 4.61
N ALA A 123 -12.70 -9.77 4.68
CA ALA A 123 -12.87 -8.95 5.87
C ALA A 123 -14.34 -8.76 6.25
N ASP A 124 -15.25 -8.73 5.26
CA ASP A 124 -16.69 -8.63 5.50
C ASP A 124 -17.33 -9.96 5.91
N SER A 125 -16.78 -11.11 5.50
CA SER A 125 -17.35 -12.43 5.83
C SER A 125 -17.14 -12.88 7.28
N THR A 126 -16.18 -12.29 8.01
CA THR A 126 -15.95 -12.63 9.43
C THR A 126 -16.85 -11.82 10.39
N TRP A 127 -17.37 -10.67 9.97
CA TRP A 127 -18.23 -9.83 10.82
C TRP A 127 -19.70 -10.29 10.85
N GLY A 128 -20.13 -11.11 9.89
CA GLY A 128 -21.50 -11.64 9.80
C GLY A 128 -21.72 -13.00 10.50
N SER A 129 -20.67 -13.67 10.99
CA SER A 129 -20.77 -15.01 11.58
C SER A 129 -20.72 -15.06 13.11
N GLU A 130 -20.68 -13.91 13.79
CA GLU A 130 -20.74 -13.81 15.26
C GLU A 130 -22.08 -13.25 15.79
N GLN A 131 -23.10 -13.10 14.92
CA GLN A 131 -24.46 -12.73 15.33
C GLN A 131 -25.49 -13.74 14.81
N VAL A 132 -25.53 -14.93 15.41
CA VAL A 132 -26.74 -15.71 15.73
C VAL A 132 -26.41 -16.79 16.76
#